data_AF-A0A6J5CNX1-F1
#
_entry.id   AF-A0A6J5CNX1-F1
#
_cell.length_a   1.000
_cell.length_b   1.000
_cell.length_c   1.000
_cell.angle_alpha   90.00
_cell.angle_beta   90.00
_cell.angle_gamma   90.00
#
_symmetry.space_group_name_H-M   'P 1'
#
loop_
_entity.id
_entity.type
_entity.pdbx_description
1 polymer ?
#
loop_
_entity_poly.entity_id
_entity_poly.type
_entity_poly.pdbx_seq_one_letter_code
_entity_poly.pdbx_strand_id
1 'polypeptide(L)'
;MTTFIFANNINTTLAGNVSTSATTITLSSSANLPSSIPSGSALVITLNDRATRQNYEVVYATAITGTTLTVVRAQEGTSALAWLTGDFVFDGPTAGQQASFAQTGGNNTWTGTNSFNGGISVTGTAAVTGNVSATAGFSVPNTVPYQLTSTAGPFSALYCSSGNQVVVGASTLPLILLGSSGGNVFGIGQTQQTVIRNYNTNYQNNTNAPIMVSCATSSTGAGSMGIYVGGVEVSNSTATGSGVALCAWAIVPPGVTYQYATTGSVSGTATFTEWR
;
A
#
# COMPACT_ATOMS: atom_id res chain seq x y z
N MET A 1 -8.67 10.94 -18.23
CA MET A 1 -7.42 11.69 -18.52
C MET A 1 -6.84 11.09 -19.77
N THR A 2 -6.48 11.90 -20.76
CA THR A 2 -5.88 11.42 -22.02
C THR A 2 -4.47 10.92 -21.75
N THR A 3 -4.11 9.76 -22.29
CA THR A 3 -2.73 9.29 -22.30
C THR A 3 -2.04 9.81 -23.55
N PHE A 4 -0.96 10.57 -23.39
CA PHE A 4 -0.22 11.08 -24.54
C PHE A 4 0.80 10.05 -25.03
N ILE A 5 0.86 9.87 -26.35
CA ILE A 5 2.00 9.22 -27.01
C ILE A 5 2.93 10.28 -27.59
N PHE A 6 4.18 9.89 -27.82
CA PHE A 6 5.24 10.81 -28.24
C PHE A 6 5.87 10.30 -29.53
N ALA A 7 6.16 11.21 -30.46
CA ALA A 7 6.94 10.94 -31.64
C ALA A 7 7.96 12.06 -31.84
N ASN A 8 9.16 11.69 -32.27
CA ASN A 8 10.23 12.67 -32.45
C ASN A 8 10.17 13.29 -33.85
N ASN A 9 10.35 14.60 -33.92
CA ASN A 9 10.65 15.31 -35.17
C ASN A 9 9.56 15.15 -36.26
N ILE A 10 8.28 15.15 -35.88
CA ILE A 10 7.20 15.33 -36.86
C ILE A 10 7.23 16.79 -37.29
N ASN A 11 7.50 17.02 -38.57
CA ASN A 11 7.50 18.33 -39.19
C ASN A 11 7.11 18.18 -40.66
N THR A 12 5.94 18.68 -41.02
CA THR A 12 5.36 18.57 -42.36
C THR A 12 4.40 19.73 -42.60
N THR A 13 3.62 19.64 -43.66
CA THR A 13 2.58 20.61 -43.99
C THR A 13 1.25 19.91 -44.25
N LEU A 14 0.16 20.67 -44.24
CA LEU A 14 -1.14 20.18 -44.69
C LEU A 14 -1.13 19.94 -46.20
N ALA A 15 -1.64 18.79 -46.64
CA ALA A 15 -1.83 18.44 -48.05
C ALA A 15 -3.14 19.00 -48.64
N GLY A 16 -4.03 19.54 -47.79
CA GLY A 16 -5.32 20.08 -48.18
C GLY A 16 -5.82 21.14 -47.20
N ASN A 17 -6.82 21.92 -47.61
CA ASN A 17 -7.49 22.87 -46.73
C ASN A 17 -8.26 22.14 -45.63
N VAL A 18 -8.33 22.76 -44.45
CA VAL A 18 -9.00 22.20 -43.29
C VAL A 18 -9.98 23.22 -42.72
N SER A 19 -11.25 22.85 -42.60
CA SER A 19 -12.27 23.70 -41.97
C SER A 19 -12.16 23.68 -40.45
N THR A 20 -12.88 24.59 -39.78
CA THR A 20 -12.97 24.65 -38.31
C THR A 20 -13.69 23.45 -37.70
N SER A 21 -14.50 22.72 -38.48
CA SER A 21 -15.26 21.54 -38.04
C SER A 21 -14.66 20.21 -38.50
N ALA A 22 -13.53 20.24 -39.23
CA ALA A 22 -12.91 19.04 -39.76
C ALA A 22 -12.41 18.12 -38.64
N THR A 23 -12.84 16.86 -38.67
CA THR A 23 -12.39 15.79 -37.77
C THR A 23 -11.23 14.99 -38.35
N THR A 24 -10.81 15.29 -39.58
CA THR A 24 -9.68 14.66 -40.27
C THR A 24 -8.81 15.71 -40.93
N ILE A 25 -7.49 15.53 -40.86
CA ILE A 25 -6.51 16.33 -41.61
C ILE A 25 -5.60 15.41 -42.40
N THR A 26 -5.16 15.84 -43.58
CA THR A 26 -4.23 15.09 -44.41
C THR A 26 -2.90 15.84 -44.50
N LEU A 27 -1.81 15.14 -44.22
CA LEU A 27 -0.47 15.67 -44.22
C LEU A 27 0.22 15.43 -45.56
N SER A 28 1.18 16.26 -45.91
CA SER A 28 2.01 16.10 -47.10
C SER A 28 3.01 14.95 -46.99
N SER A 29 3.32 14.50 -45.77
CA SER A 29 4.22 13.39 -45.48
C SER A 29 3.83 12.66 -44.20
N SER A 30 4.05 11.35 -44.16
CA SER A 30 3.91 10.52 -42.96
C SER A 30 5.24 10.27 -42.23
N ALA A 31 6.29 11.00 -42.60
CA ALA A 31 7.61 10.85 -41.99
C ALA A 31 7.53 11.06 -40.47
N ASN A 32 8.14 10.13 -39.72
CA ASN A 32 8.18 10.09 -38.26
C ASN A 32 6.82 9.96 -37.54
N LEU A 33 5.71 9.80 -38.26
CA LEU A 33 4.44 9.43 -37.62
C LEU A 33 4.55 8.01 -37.02
N PRO A 34 3.98 7.78 -35.83
CA PRO A 34 3.82 6.42 -35.34
C PRO A 34 2.88 5.63 -36.26
N SER A 35 3.04 4.32 -36.31
CA SER A 35 2.22 3.44 -37.17
C SER A 35 0.74 3.39 -36.75
N SER A 36 0.45 3.70 -35.49
CA SER A 36 -0.91 3.75 -34.95
C SER A 36 -0.96 4.58 -33.65
N ILE A 37 -2.17 4.97 -33.25
CA ILE A 37 -2.45 5.57 -31.93
C ILE A 37 -3.35 4.59 -31.17
N PRO A 38 -2.94 4.11 -29.98
CA PRO A 38 -3.79 3.24 -29.17
C PRO A 38 -5.10 3.90 -28.75
N SER A 39 -6.15 3.10 -28.58
CA SER A 39 -7.44 3.60 -28.08
C SER A 39 -7.29 4.27 -26.71
N GLY A 40 -7.90 5.45 -26.55
CA GLY A 40 -7.81 6.25 -25.33
C GLY A 40 -6.55 7.12 -25.24
N SER A 41 -5.65 7.03 -26.23
CA SER A 41 -4.46 7.86 -26.31
C SER A 41 -4.57 8.93 -27.39
N ALA A 42 -3.68 9.93 -27.32
CA ALA A 42 -3.56 10.95 -28.35
C ALA A 42 -2.10 11.29 -28.65
N LEU A 43 -1.82 11.61 -29.91
CA LEU A 43 -0.61 12.31 -30.34
C LEU A 43 -0.93 13.80 -30.43
N VAL A 44 -0.11 14.63 -29.79
CA VAL A 44 -0.29 16.09 -29.83
C VAL A 44 0.33 16.63 -31.12
N ILE A 45 -0.39 17.51 -31.80
CA ILE A 45 0.06 18.16 -33.03
C ILE A 45 -0.28 19.64 -32.93
N THR A 46 0.64 20.50 -33.38
CA THR A 46 0.40 21.94 -33.51
C THR A 46 0.30 22.31 -34.99
N LEU A 47 -0.79 22.99 -35.34
CA LEU A 47 -0.97 23.64 -36.63
C LEU A 47 -0.51 25.10 -36.49
N ASN A 48 0.20 25.62 -37.48
CA ASN A 48 0.65 27.01 -37.50
C ASN A 48 0.62 27.57 -38.91
N ASP A 49 0.18 28.82 -39.04
CA ASP A 49 -0.05 29.39 -40.36
C ASP A 49 1.29 29.71 -41.03
N ARG A 50 1.42 29.32 -42.29
CA ARG A 50 2.67 29.55 -43.02
C ARG A 50 2.90 31.03 -43.34
N ALA A 51 1.82 31.80 -43.44
CA ALA A 51 1.85 33.19 -43.89
C ALA A 51 2.50 34.13 -42.87
N THR A 52 2.09 34.04 -41.61
CA THR A 52 2.47 34.97 -40.53
C THR A 52 3.11 34.27 -39.34
N ARG A 53 2.82 32.98 -39.14
CA ARG A 53 3.20 32.17 -37.96
C ARG A 53 2.64 32.66 -36.63
N GLN A 54 1.67 33.59 -36.65
CA GLN A 54 1.08 34.14 -35.44
C GLN A 54 -0.13 33.34 -34.95
N ASN A 55 -0.78 32.60 -35.85
CA ASN A 55 -1.93 31.77 -35.52
C ASN A 55 -1.46 30.34 -35.29
N TYR A 56 -1.89 29.75 -34.18
CA TYR A 56 -1.61 28.37 -33.87
C TYR A 56 -2.84 27.69 -33.26
N GLU A 57 -2.91 26.38 -33.45
CA GLU A 57 -3.92 25.52 -32.85
C GLU A 57 -3.28 24.21 -32.42
N VAL A 58 -3.56 23.80 -31.19
CA VAL A 58 -3.19 22.48 -30.70
C VAL A 58 -4.34 21.53 -31.00
N VAL A 59 -4.04 20.39 -31.62
CA VAL A 59 -5.00 19.34 -31.92
C VAL A 59 -4.49 18.02 -31.36
N TYR A 60 -5.42 17.16 -30.96
CA TYR A 60 -5.11 15.80 -30.51
C TYR A 60 -5.49 14.82 -31.61
N ALA A 61 -4.49 14.19 -32.22
CA ALA A 61 -4.73 13.09 -33.14
C ALA A 61 -5.06 11.83 -32.34
N THR A 62 -6.16 11.16 -32.68
CA THR A 62 -6.66 9.95 -31.99
C THR A 62 -6.57 8.71 -32.86
N ALA A 63 -6.37 8.86 -34.17
CA ALA A 63 -6.07 7.77 -35.09
C ALA A 63 -5.19 8.27 -36.26
N ILE A 64 -4.44 7.35 -36.86
CA ILE A 64 -3.53 7.62 -37.99
C ILE A 64 -3.75 6.54 -39.05
N THR A 65 -3.79 6.93 -40.31
CA THR A 65 -3.75 6.02 -41.46
C THR A 65 -3.00 6.68 -42.61
N GLY A 66 -1.78 6.19 -42.89
CA GLY A 66 -0.90 6.80 -43.89
C GLY A 66 -0.56 8.25 -43.50
N THR A 67 -0.99 9.20 -44.33
CA THR A 67 -0.84 10.64 -44.09
C THR A 67 -2.06 11.31 -43.47
N THR A 68 -3.13 10.56 -43.18
CA THR A 68 -4.37 11.10 -42.62
C THR A 68 -4.42 10.90 -41.12
N LEU A 69 -4.68 11.99 -40.39
CA LEU A 69 -4.92 11.99 -38.95
C LEU A 69 -6.40 12.22 -38.67
N THR A 70 -7.00 11.40 -37.80
CA THR A 70 -8.27 11.74 -37.15
C THR A 70 -7.95 12.59 -35.93
N VAL A 71 -8.57 13.77 -35.83
CA VAL A 71 -8.20 14.79 -34.85
C VAL A 71 -9.39 15.31 -34.05
N VAL A 72 -9.13 15.67 -32.81
CA VAL A 72 -9.96 16.55 -32.00
C VAL A 72 -9.32 17.94 -32.03
N ARG A 73 -10.07 18.92 -32.52
CA ARG A 73 -9.64 20.32 -32.74
C ARG A 73 -9.68 21.14 -31.44
N ALA A 74 -9.11 22.35 -31.45
CA ALA A 74 -9.22 23.32 -30.37
C ALA A 74 -8.83 22.79 -28.98
N GLN A 75 -7.68 22.14 -28.86
CA GLN A 75 -7.20 21.61 -27.58
C GLN A 75 -6.39 22.65 -26.81
N GLU A 76 -6.26 22.41 -25.51
CA GLU A 76 -5.41 23.22 -24.61
C GLU A 76 -5.76 24.72 -24.58
N GLY A 77 -7.06 25.04 -24.76
CA GLY A 77 -7.54 26.42 -24.77
C GLY A 77 -7.31 27.16 -26.10
N THR A 78 -6.76 26.50 -27.12
CA THR A 78 -6.70 27.05 -28.48
C THR A 78 -8.08 27.02 -29.15
N SER A 79 -8.27 27.84 -30.19
CA SER A 79 -9.51 27.89 -30.97
C SER A 79 -9.35 27.13 -32.28
N ALA A 80 -10.42 26.49 -32.76
CA ALA A 80 -10.41 25.85 -34.07
C ALA A 80 -10.39 26.92 -35.17
N LEU A 81 -9.36 26.87 -36.03
CA LEU A 81 -9.20 27.79 -37.16
C LEU A 81 -9.37 27.07 -38.50
N ALA A 82 -9.60 27.85 -39.55
CA ALA A 82 -9.48 27.34 -40.92
C ALA A 82 -8.01 27.38 -41.34
N TRP A 83 -7.52 26.29 -41.91
CA TRP A 83 -6.14 26.14 -42.37
C TRP A 83 -6.08 25.93 -43.87
N LEU A 84 -5.02 26.43 -44.48
CA LEU A 84 -4.76 26.30 -45.91
C LEU A 84 -3.77 25.18 -46.18
N THR A 85 -3.83 24.65 -47.39
CA THR A 85 -2.80 23.73 -47.90
C THR A 85 -1.43 24.39 -47.77
N GLY A 86 -0.44 23.64 -47.27
CA GLY A 86 0.91 24.13 -47.05
C GLY A 86 1.16 24.78 -45.68
N ASP A 87 0.13 25.01 -44.86
CA ASP A 87 0.32 25.43 -43.46
C ASP A 87 1.08 24.34 -42.68
N PHE A 88 1.84 24.77 -41.67
CA PHE A 88 2.75 23.90 -40.94
C PHE A 88 2.00 22.97 -40.00
N VAL A 89 2.51 21.74 -39.92
CA VAL A 89 2.07 20.71 -38.99
C VAL A 89 3.30 20.12 -38.32
N PHE A 90 3.39 20.22 -37.01
CA PHE A 90 4.52 19.68 -36.27
C PHE A 90 4.10 19.12 -34.91
N ASP A 91 4.87 18.16 -34.40
CA ASP A 91 4.77 17.71 -33.01
C ASP A 91 5.82 18.47 -32.19
N GLY A 92 5.36 19.14 -31.14
CA GLY A 92 6.18 19.94 -30.24
C GLY A 92 5.58 19.91 -28.85
N PRO A 93 6.41 20.04 -27.80
CA PRO A 93 5.94 19.92 -26.42
C PRO A 93 4.95 21.04 -26.10
N THR A 94 3.74 20.67 -25.68
CA THR A 94 2.71 21.63 -25.27
C THR A 94 2.58 21.72 -23.76
N ALA A 95 1.91 22.78 -23.27
CA ALA A 95 1.71 22.98 -21.85
C ALA A 95 0.77 21.92 -21.25
N GLY A 96 -0.31 21.55 -21.94
CA GLY A 96 -1.25 20.51 -21.50
C GLY A 96 -0.60 19.13 -21.46
N GLN A 97 0.24 18.81 -22.45
CA GLN A 97 1.03 17.58 -22.43
C GLN A 97 2.02 17.56 -21.28
N GLN A 98 2.73 18.67 -21.02
CA GLN A 98 3.69 18.75 -19.91
C GLN A 98 3.01 18.70 -18.53
N ALA A 99 1.82 19.30 -18.40
CA ALA A 99 1.02 19.24 -17.17
C ALA A 99 0.51 17.83 -16.84
N SER A 100 0.55 16.89 -17.80
CA SER A 100 0.20 15.50 -17.57
C SER A 100 1.29 14.70 -16.84
N PHE A 101 2.53 15.22 -16.78
CA PHE A 101 3.62 14.58 -16.07
C PHE A 101 3.60 14.91 -14.58
N ALA A 102 3.95 13.93 -13.76
CA ALA A 102 4.18 14.14 -12.33
C ALA A 102 5.46 14.97 -12.08
N GLN A 103 5.42 15.83 -11.07
CA GLN A 103 6.53 16.69 -10.68
C GLN A 103 7.04 16.34 -9.28
N THR A 104 8.35 16.13 -9.11
CA THR A 104 8.94 15.69 -7.83
C THR A 104 8.77 16.67 -6.68
N GLY A 105 8.59 17.97 -6.95
CA GLY A 105 8.36 19.02 -5.95
C GLY A 105 6.89 19.45 -5.80
N GLY A 106 5.97 18.86 -6.57
CA GLY A 106 4.55 19.22 -6.57
C GLY A 106 3.66 18.17 -5.90
N ASN A 107 2.41 18.55 -5.65
CA ASN A 107 1.39 17.59 -5.24
C ASN A 107 0.96 16.78 -6.46
N ASN A 108 1.15 15.46 -6.42
CA ASN A 108 0.79 14.55 -7.51
C ASN A 108 -0.40 13.67 -7.12
N THR A 109 -1.34 13.50 -8.05
CA THR A 109 -2.43 12.52 -7.90
C THR A 109 -2.22 11.39 -8.89
N TRP A 110 -1.91 10.20 -8.39
CA TRP A 110 -1.78 8.99 -9.20
C TRP A 110 -3.09 8.20 -9.15
N THR A 111 -3.70 7.95 -10.31
CA THR A 111 -4.94 7.15 -10.43
C THR A 111 -4.65 5.85 -11.17
N GLY A 112 -5.53 4.85 -11.03
CA GLY A 112 -5.36 3.53 -11.66
C GLY A 112 -4.38 2.60 -10.93
N THR A 113 -3.93 1.55 -11.62
CA THR A 113 -2.99 0.56 -11.06
C THR A 113 -1.56 1.03 -11.31
N ASN A 114 -0.88 1.49 -10.26
CA ASN A 114 0.50 1.97 -10.31
C ASN A 114 1.42 0.99 -9.58
N SER A 115 2.55 0.63 -10.19
CA SER A 115 3.56 -0.24 -9.57
C SER A 115 4.82 0.58 -9.29
N PHE A 116 5.24 0.61 -8.02
CA PHE A 116 6.46 1.30 -7.59
C PHE A 116 7.51 0.26 -7.23
N ASN A 117 8.68 0.30 -7.88
CA ASN A 117 9.74 -0.69 -7.70
C ASN A 117 10.65 -0.41 -6.48
N GLY A 118 10.26 0.52 -5.60
CA GLY A 118 11.02 0.93 -4.42
C GLY A 118 10.09 1.32 -3.27
N GLY A 119 10.67 1.57 -2.10
CA GLY A 119 9.91 2.03 -0.94
C GLY A 119 9.23 3.38 -1.24
N ILE A 120 7.93 3.47 -0.94
CA ILE A 120 7.18 4.73 -0.99
C ILE A 120 7.32 5.41 0.37
N SER A 121 8.09 6.49 0.44
CA SER A 121 8.17 7.33 1.64
C SER A 121 7.13 8.44 1.58
N VAL A 122 6.12 8.37 2.43
CA VAL A 122 5.12 9.45 2.60
C VAL A 122 5.56 10.32 3.77
N THR A 123 6.20 11.45 3.46
CA THR A 123 6.72 12.39 4.46
C THR A 123 5.75 13.56 4.62
N GLY A 124 5.13 13.70 5.79
CA GLY A 124 4.21 14.80 6.11
C GLY A 124 3.05 14.33 6.97
N THR A 125 2.89 14.90 8.16
CA THR A 125 1.88 14.52 9.17
C THR A 125 0.44 14.85 8.76
N ALA A 126 0.23 15.47 7.58
CA ALA A 126 -1.06 15.89 7.10
C ALA A 126 -1.42 15.17 5.80
N ALA A 127 -2.56 14.47 5.83
CA ALA A 127 -3.33 13.99 4.68
C ALA A 127 -2.97 12.62 4.05
N VAL A 128 -2.71 11.59 4.86
CA VAL A 128 -3.28 10.27 4.50
C VAL A 128 -4.76 10.31 4.89
N THR A 129 -5.57 11.02 4.12
CA THR A 129 -7.04 11.06 4.29
C THR A 129 -7.64 9.90 3.49
N GLY A 130 -7.30 8.66 3.88
CA GLY A 130 -7.76 7.46 3.17
C GLY A 130 -7.14 6.17 3.69
N ASN A 131 -7.70 5.04 3.27
CA ASN A 131 -7.18 3.72 3.63
C ASN A 131 -5.95 3.39 2.77
N VAL A 132 -4.79 3.19 3.40
CA VAL A 132 -3.64 2.55 2.74
C VAL A 132 -3.88 1.04 2.78
N SER A 133 -4.36 0.49 1.67
CA SER A 133 -4.52 -0.97 1.50
C SER A 133 -3.31 -1.50 0.74
N ALA A 134 -2.49 -2.32 1.41
CA ALA A 134 -1.36 -3.01 0.79
C ALA A 134 -1.61 -4.52 0.83
N THR A 135 -1.50 -5.17 -0.33
CA THR A 135 -1.67 -6.63 -0.46
C THR A 135 -0.50 -7.42 0.14
N ALA A 136 0.65 -6.75 0.38
CA ALA A 136 1.82 -7.33 1.05
C ALA A 136 2.52 -6.29 1.92
N GLY A 137 2.78 -6.65 3.18
CA GLY A 137 3.74 -6.01 4.10
C GLY A 137 3.73 -4.47 4.16
N PHE A 138 3.00 -3.89 5.10
CA PHE A 138 3.14 -2.48 5.46
C PHE A 138 4.21 -2.32 6.54
N SER A 139 5.40 -1.80 6.18
CA SER A 139 6.45 -1.45 7.14
C SER A 139 6.38 0.05 7.42
N VAL A 140 6.06 0.42 8.67
CA VAL A 140 5.98 1.82 9.09
C VAL A 140 7.27 2.21 9.81
N PRO A 141 7.97 3.26 9.38
CA PRO A 141 9.09 3.83 10.13
C PRO A 141 8.66 4.26 11.54
N ASN A 142 9.53 3.96 12.50
CA ASN A 142 9.33 3.92 13.95
C ASN A 142 9.18 5.27 14.68
N THR A 143 8.69 6.35 14.05
CA THR A 143 8.74 7.70 14.66
C THR A 143 7.40 8.44 14.80
N VAL A 144 6.26 7.86 14.42
CA VAL A 144 4.96 8.53 14.58
C VAL A 144 3.87 7.56 15.08
N PRO A 145 3.05 7.93 16.09
CA PRO A 145 1.87 7.14 16.45
C PRO A 145 0.91 7.09 15.25
N TYR A 146 0.56 5.88 14.79
CA TYR A 146 -0.36 5.67 13.68
C TYR A 146 -1.46 4.68 14.05
N GLN A 147 -2.69 4.95 13.60
CA GLN A 147 -3.87 4.13 13.81
C GLN A 147 -4.07 3.22 12.59
N LEU A 148 -3.73 1.94 12.69
CA LEU A 148 -4.14 0.94 11.69
C LEU A 148 -5.61 0.58 11.93
N THR A 149 -6.46 0.80 10.93
CA THR A 149 -7.83 0.29 10.91
C THR A 149 -7.92 -0.76 9.81
N SER A 150 -8.02 -2.04 10.16
CA SER A 150 -8.27 -3.11 9.19
C SER A 150 -9.78 -3.30 9.05
N THR A 151 -10.29 -3.46 7.82
CA THR A 151 -11.69 -3.82 7.54
C THR A 151 -11.82 -5.31 7.17
N ALA A 152 -10.73 -6.07 7.28
CA ALA A 152 -10.63 -7.44 6.78
C ALA A 152 -10.98 -8.46 7.87
N GLY A 153 -12.27 -8.75 8.02
CA GLY A 153 -12.77 -9.96 8.69
C GLY A 153 -12.35 -10.16 10.16
N PRO A 154 -12.78 -11.27 10.80
CA PRO A 154 -12.65 -11.47 12.25
C PRO A 154 -11.21 -11.70 12.76
N PHE A 155 -10.18 -11.62 11.91
CA PHE A 155 -8.80 -11.86 12.32
C PHE A 155 -7.83 -10.96 11.54
N SER A 156 -7.43 -9.83 12.11
CA SER A 156 -6.24 -9.10 11.66
C SER A 156 -5.21 -9.09 12.79
N ALA A 157 -4.14 -9.86 12.63
CA ALA A 157 -2.99 -9.80 13.53
C ALA A 157 -2.11 -8.61 13.13
N LEU A 158 -1.93 -7.65 14.04
CA LEU A 158 -0.89 -6.62 13.94
C LEU A 158 0.41 -7.17 14.53
N TYR A 159 1.45 -7.27 13.71
CA TYR A 159 2.81 -7.53 14.18
C TYR A 159 3.48 -6.20 14.53
N CYS A 160 3.80 -5.98 15.81
CA CYS A 160 4.59 -4.83 16.26
C CYS A 160 5.96 -5.28 16.77
N SER A 161 7.01 -4.56 16.38
CA SER A 161 8.38 -4.78 16.86
C SER A 161 8.56 -4.24 18.29
N SER A 162 9.65 -4.64 18.95
CA SER A 162 9.98 -4.35 20.36
C SER A 162 10.13 -2.87 20.74
N GLY A 163 9.96 -1.94 19.78
CA GLY A 163 10.03 -0.50 20.00
C GLY A 163 8.71 0.27 19.79
N ASN A 164 7.63 -0.41 19.38
CA ASN A 164 6.38 0.26 19.00
C ASN A 164 5.27 0.06 20.05
N GLN A 165 4.71 1.16 20.57
CA GLN A 165 3.39 1.14 21.22
C GLN A 165 2.30 1.19 20.16
N VAL A 166 1.42 0.20 20.14
CA VAL A 166 0.17 0.24 19.38
C VAL A 166 -0.90 0.80 20.31
N VAL A 167 -1.33 2.04 20.07
CA VAL A 167 -2.41 2.68 20.82
C VAL A 167 -3.72 2.39 20.12
N VAL A 168 -4.61 1.67 20.80
CA VAL A 168 -5.93 1.29 20.29
C VAL A 168 -6.94 2.26 20.90
N GLY A 169 -7.53 3.14 20.10
CA GLY A 169 -8.66 3.97 20.52
C GLY A 169 -9.89 3.12 20.85
N ALA A 170 -10.86 3.70 21.57
CA ALA A 170 -12.07 3.02 22.07
C ALA A 170 -12.64 2.01 21.06
N SER A 171 -12.51 0.71 21.36
CA SER A 171 -13.04 -0.37 20.54
C SER A 171 -14.13 -1.11 21.30
N THR A 172 -15.18 -1.53 20.59
CA THR A 172 -16.29 -2.34 21.12
C THR A 172 -16.07 -3.85 20.93
N LEU A 173 -14.92 -4.24 20.37
CA LEU A 173 -14.57 -5.62 20.05
C LEU A 173 -13.22 -5.98 20.67
N PRO A 174 -13.01 -7.24 21.10
CA PRO A 174 -11.71 -7.68 21.59
C PRO A 174 -10.67 -7.66 20.46
N LEU A 175 -9.55 -7.01 20.71
CA LEU A 175 -8.41 -6.91 19.80
C LEU A 175 -7.21 -7.66 20.40
N ILE A 176 -6.56 -8.52 19.61
CA ILE A 176 -5.37 -9.27 19.99
C ILE A 176 -4.14 -8.62 19.34
N LEU A 177 -3.18 -8.18 20.16
CA LEU A 177 -1.89 -7.66 19.69
C LEU A 177 -0.80 -8.68 19.97
N LEU A 178 0.00 -9.02 18.95
CA LEU A 178 1.11 -9.96 19.08
C LEU A 178 2.43 -9.17 19.04
N GLY A 179 3.03 -8.92 20.20
CA GLY A 179 4.39 -8.39 20.28
C GLY A 179 5.43 -9.49 20.05
N SER A 180 6.50 -9.20 19.30
CA SER A 180 7.65 -10.11 19.09
C SER A 180 8.45 -10.45 20.36
N SER A 181 8.04 -9.92 21.51
CA SER A 181 8.71 -10.07 22.81
C SER A 181 7.76 -10.49 23.95
N GLY A 182 6.58 -11.04 23.62
CA GLY A 182 5.61 -11.47 24.64
C GLY A 182 4.76 -10.35 25.24
N GLY A 183 4.72 -9.18 24.60
CA GLY A 183 3.77 -8.12 24.94
C GLY A 183 2.38 -8.47 24.41
N ASN A 184 1.52 -9.00 25.28
CA ASN A 184 0.09 -9.12 25.04
C ASN A 184 -0.63 -8.13 25.97
N VAL A 185 -1.36 -7.16 25.42
CA VAL A 185 -2.30 -6.34 26.17
C VAL A 185 -3.65 -7.05 26.12
N PHE A 186 -4.20 -7.45 27.27
CA PHE A 186 -5.59 -7.87 27.38
C PHE A 186 -6.29 -7.09 28.49
N GLY A 187 -7.43 -6.48 28.15
CA GLY A 187 -8.43 -5.93 29.07
C GLY A 187 -8.14 -4.52 29.64
N ILE A 188 -9.13 -3.62 29.53
CA ILE A 188 -9.21 -2.44 30.40
C ILE A 188 -9.38 -2.92 31.85
N GLY A 189 -8.42 -2.62 32.73
CA GLY A 189 -8.53 -2.84 34.17
C GLY A 189 -7.82 -4.06 34.77
N GLN A 190 -7.07 -4.86 33.99
CA GLN A 190 -6.24 -5.94 34.54
C GLN A 190 -4.81 -5.45 34.86
N THR A 191 -4.24 -5.96 35.94
CA THR A 191 -2.86 -5.65 36.37
C THR A 191 -1.94 -6.83 36.06
N GLN A 192 -0.82 -6.56 35.41
CA GLN A 192 0.22 -7.56 35.19
C GLN A 192 0.92 -7.90 36.52
N GLN A 193 1.06 -9.18 36.80
CA GLN A 193 1.82 -9.69 37.94
C GLN A 193 2.82 -10.75 37.48
N THR A 194 4.09 -10.56 37.83
CA THR A 194 5.08 -11.64 37.77
C THR A 194 4.83 -12.57 38.95
N VAL A 195 4.59 -13.84 38.67
CA VAL A 195 4.24 -14.84 39.70
C VAL A 195 5.32 -15.90 39.79
N ILE A 196 5.43 -16.53 40.96
CA ILE A 196 6.28 -17.70 41.15
C ILE A 196 5.43 -18.94 40.90
N ARG A 197 5.85 -19.74 39.93
CA ARG A 197 5.22 -21.00 39.53
C ARG A 197 6.29 -22.04 39.25
N ASN A 198 5.89 -23.29 39.28
CA ASN A 198 6.69 -24.44 38.92
C ASN A 198 6.04 -25.12 37.73
N TYR A 199 6.86 -25.67 36.84
CA TYR A 199 6.36 -26.55 35.79
C TYR A 199 5.68 -27.78 36.38
N ASN A 200 4.76 -28.35 35.60
CA ASN A 200 4.02 -29.56 35.88
C ASN A 200 3.27 -29.51 37.23
N THR A 201 2.96 -28.30 37.72
CA THR A 201 2.16 -28.07 38.93
C THR A 201 0.80 -27.47 38.54
N ASN A 202 -0.28 -28.00 39.11
CA ASN A 202 -1.62 -27.49 38.88
C ASN A 202 -1.88 -26.22 39.71
N TYR A 203 -2.43 -25.22 39.06
CA TYR A 203 -2.90 -23.97 39.64
C TYR A 203 -4.39 -23.80 39.34
N GLN A 204 -5.07 -22.92 40.06
CA GLN A 204 -6.48 -22.62 39.82
C GLN A 204 -6.67 -21.11 39.68
N ASN A 205 -7.49 -20.70 38.70
CA ASN A 205 -7.93 -19.31 38.63
C ASN A 205 -8.96 -19.06 39.73
N ASN A 206 -8.51 -18.44 40.82
CA ASN A 206 -9.37 -18.10 41.97
C ASN A 206 -9.99 -16.71 41.87
N THR A 207 -9.87 -16.02 40.73
CA THR A 207 -10.53 -14.73 40.53
C THR A 207 -11.96 -14.95 40.01
N ASN A 208 -12.77 -13.90 40.09
CA ASN A 208 -14.14 -13.92 39.56
C ASN A 208 -14.20 -13.62 38.05
N ALA A 209 -13.04 -13.50 37.38
CA ALA A 209 -12.94 -13.15 35.96
C ALA A 209 -11.92 -14.05 35.23
N PRO A 210 -11.99 -14.17 33.90
CA PRO A 210 -10.92 -14.83 33.15
C PRO A 210 -9.57 -14.14 33.38
N ILE A 211 -8.52 -14.93 33.59
CA ILE A 211 -7.16 -14.43 33.70
C ILE A 211 -6.36 -14.87 32.48
N MET A 212 -5.40 -14.05 32.05
CA MET A 212 -4.37 -14.51 31.12
C MET A 212 -3.20 -15.05 31.94
N VAL A 213 -2.66 -16.18 31.50
CA VAL A 213 -1.45 -16.78 32.05
C VAL A 213 -0.43 -16.90 30.94
N SER A 214 0.83 -16.63 31.22
CA SER A 214 1.93 -16.88 30.29
C SER A 214 3.15 -17.43 30.99
N CYS A 215 3.95 -18.15 30.23
CA CYS A 215 5.29 -18.57 30.60
C CYS A 215 6.25 -18.27 29.45
N ALA A 216 7.45 -17.83 29.80
CA ALA A 216 8.55 -17.62 28.86
C ALA A 216 9.84 -18.20 29.42
N THR A 217 10.58 -18.92 28.58
CA THR A 217 11.85 -19.56 28.93
C THR A 217 12.69 -19.78 27.66
N SER A 218 13.83 -20.43 27.80
CA SER A 218 14.64 -20.90 26.68
C SER A 218 14.76 -22.42 26.69
N SER A 219 14.89 -23.01 25.51
CA SER A 219 15.27 -24.40 25.37
C SER A 219 16.74 -24.61 25.72
N THR A 220 17.05 -25.75 26.33
CA THR A 220 18.43 -26.23 26.54
C THR A 220 18.80 -27.36 25.56
N GLY A 221 17.83 -27.79 24.74
CA GLY A 221 17.93 -28.83 23.71
C GLY A 221 16.57 -29.03 23.04
N ALA A 222 16.30 -30.22 22.50
CA ALA A 222 14.97 -30.52 21.96
C ALA A 222 13.93 -30.67 23.10
N GLY A 223 12.84 -29.92 23.04
CA GLY A 223 11.83 -29.89 24.09
C GLY A 223 10.64 -29.01 23.76
N SER A 224 9.64 -29.01 24.63
CA SER A 224 8.43 -28.20 24.49
C SER A 224 7.99 -27.60 25.82
N MET A 225 7.27 -26.48 25.71
CA MET A 225 6.57 -25.84 26.82
C MET A 225 5.14 -25.55 26.38
N GLY A 226 4.17 -25.99 27.17
CA GLY A 226 2.75 -25.78 26.91
C GLY A 226 1.98 -25.31 28.13
N ILE A 227 0.75 -24.89 27.91
CA ILE A 227 -0.21 -24.58 28.96
C ILE A 227 -1.44 -25.44 28.78
N TYR A 228 -1.81 -26.13 29.86
CA TYR A 228 -3.00 -26.93 29.97
C TYR A 228 -4.04 -26.15 30.74
N VAL A 229 -5.30 -26.18 30.30
CA VAL A 229 -6.46 -25.57 30.97
C VAL A 229 -7.54 -26.64 31.09
N GLY A 230 -7.98 -26.95 32.31
CA GLY A 230 -8.90 -28.05 32.57
C GLY A 230 -8.38 -29.43 32.14
N GLY A 231 -7.05 -29.60 32.08
CA GLY A 231 -6.41 -30.82 31.60
C GLY A 231 -6.26 -30.93 30.08
N VAL A 232 -6.65 -29.90 29.31
CA VAL A 232 -6.49 -29.85 27.85
C VAL A 232 -5.35 -28.91 27.49
N GLU A 233 -4.42 -29.34 26.64
CA GLU A 233 -3.37 -28.46 26.10
C GLU A 233 -3.99 -27.41 25.16
N VAL A 234 -3.83 -26.13 25.48
CA VAL A 234 -4.42 -25.02 24.70
C VAL A 234 -3.36 -24.17 24.01
N SER A 235 -2.10 -24.27 24.42
CA SER A 235 -0.97 -23.59 23.80
C SER A 235 0.28 -24.42 23.99
N ASN A 236 1.13 -24.46 22.96
CA ASN A 236 2.40 -25.19 22.97
C ASN A 236 3.46 -24.42 22.16
N SER A 237 4.70 -24.50 22.60
CA SER A 237 5.89 -23.97 21.95
C SER A 237 6.97 -25.04 21.98
N THR A 238 7.52 -25.38 20.82
CA THR A 238 8.49 -26.47 20.66
C THR A 238 9.81 -25.95 20.13
N ALA A 239 10.92 -26.52 20.62
CA ALA A 239 12.26 -26.29 20.11
C ALA A 239 12.89 -27.61 19.67
N THR A 240 13.64 -27.56 18.56
CA THR A 240 14.43 -28.68 18.03
C THR A 240 15.92 -28.60 18.41
N GLY A 241 16.33 -27.53 19.11
CA GLY A 241 17.70 -27.28 19.51
C GLY A 241 17.78 -26.31 20.70
N SER A 242 18.99 -26.04 21.18
CA SER A 242 19.24 -25.18 22.35
C SER A 242 19.20 -23.68 21.99
N GLY A 243 18.87 -22.83 22.96
CA GLY A 243 18.87 -21.37 22.81
C GLY A 243 17.64 -20.79 22.11
N VAL A 244 16.62 -21.61 21.83
CA VAL A 244 15.35 -21.17 21.22
C VAL A 244 14.46 -20.59 22.32
N ALA A 245 13.91 -19.41 22.08
CA ALA A 245 12.91 -18.82 22.96
C ALA A 245 11.61 -19.62 22.90
N LEU A 246 11.13 -20.08 24.05
CA LEU A 246 9.85 -20.77 24.19
C LEU A 246 8.89 -19.85 24.93
N CYS A 247 7.68 -19.68 24.39
CA CYS A 247 6.63 -18.90 25.03
C CYS A 247 5.27 -19.55 24.80
N ALA A 248 4.46 -19.60 25.85
CA ALA A 248 3.08 -20.08 25.77
C ALA A 248 2.18 -19.18 26.60
N TRP A 249 0.92 -19.07 26.19
CA TRP A 249 -0.09 -18.28 26.88
C TRP A 249 -1.45 -18.95 26.77
N ALA A 250 -2.32 -18.69 27.75
CA ALA A 250 -3.68 -19.18 27.75
C ALA A 250 -4.61 -18.23 28.49
N ILE A 251 -5.89 -18.29 28.16
CA ILE A 251 -6.95 -17.69 28.97
C ILE A 251 -7.51 -18.79 29.86
N VAL A 252 -7.58 -18.52 31.17
CA VAL A 252 -8.10 -19.46 32.17
C VAL A 252 -9.41 -18.89 32.72
N PRO A 253 -10.56 -19.52 32.46
CA PRO A 253 -11.83 -19.08 33.04
C PRO A 253 -11.84 -19.16 34.58
N PRO A 254 -12.72 -18.42 35.26
CA PRO A 254 -12.90 -18.51 36.72
C PRO A 254 -13.11 -19.95 37.19
N GLY A 255 -12.43 -20.34 38.27
CA GLY A 255 -12.54 -21.67 38.87
C GLY A 255 -11.87 -22.81 38.10
N VAL A 256 -11.33 -22.57 36.91
CA VAL A 256 -10.69 -23.60 36.08
C VAL A 256 -9.23 -23.79 36.51
N THR A 257 -8.78 -25.04 36.51
CA THR A 257 -7.38 -25.39 36.76
C THR A 257 -6.52 -25.18 35.52
N TYR A 258 -5.27 -24.79 35.71
CA TYR A 258 -4.29 -24.66 34.64
C TYR A 258 -2.92 -25.15 35.10
N GLN A 259 -2.08 -25.52 34.15
CA GLN A 259 -0.74 -26.04 34.40
C GLN A 259 0.20 -25.57 33.30
N TYR A 260 1.38 -25.08 33.69
CA TYR A 260 2.50 -24.90 32.77
C TYR A 260 3.23 -26.22 32.66
N ALA A 261 3.22 -26.85 31.50
CA ALA A 261 3.85 -28.15 31.27
C ALA A 261 5.11 -28.01 30.43
N THR A 262 6.09 -28.87 30.68
CA THR A 262 7.28 -28.97 29.83
C THR A 262 7.61 -30.42 29.54
N THR A 263 8.18 -30.66 28.36
CA THR A 263 8.77 -31.96 27.99
C THR A 263 10.16 -31.74 27.38
N GLY A 264 11.06 -32.71 27.56
CA GLY A 264 12.41 -32.63 27.02
C GLY A 264 13.29 -31.56 27.68
N SER A 265 14.20 -30.98 26.91
CA SER A 265 15.24 -30.07 27.40
C SER A 265 14.80 -28.59 27.39
N VAL A 266 14.14 -28.18 28.47
CA VAL A 266 13.71 -26.80 28.74
C VAL A 266 14.43 -26.26 29.98
N SER A 267 14.76 -24.97 29.98
CA SER A 267 15.34 -24.31 31.16
C SER A 267 14.40 -24.41 32.37
N GLY A 268 14.95 -24.81 33.52
CA GLY A 268 14.22 -24.82 34.79
C GLY A 268 13.89 -23.40 35.31
N THR A 269 14.57 -22.39 34.79
CA THR A 269 14.27 -20.98 35.05
C THR A 269 13.31 -20.46 34.00
N ALA A 270 12.19 -19.89 34.44
CA ALA A 270 11.16 -19.32 33.58
C ALA A 270 10.56 -18.06 34.21
N THR A 271 10.08 -17.17 33.36
CA THR A 271 9.26 -16.04 33.78
C THR A 271 7.80 -16.44 33.62
N PHE A 272 7.06 -16.44 34.72
CA PHE A 272 5.61 -16.65 34.72
C PHE A 272 4.91 -15.33 34.96
N THR A 273 3.91 -15.04 34.15
CA THR A 273 3.15 -13.80 34.25
C THR A 273 1.67 -14.11 34.22
N GLU A 274 0.92 -13.39 35.02
CA GLU A 274 -0.54 -13.44 35.05
C GLU A 274 -1.10 -12.03 34.96
N TRP A 275 -2.24 -11.90 34.28
CA TRP A 275 -3.00 -10.65 34.21
C TRP A 275 -4.35 -10.91 34.87
N ARG A 276 -4.60 -10.19 35.97
CA ARG A 276 -5.76 -10.38 36.84
C ARG A 276 -6.43 -9.04 37.13
#